data_AF-A0AAU0WFX1-F1
#
_entry.id   AF-A0AAU0WFX1-F1
#
_cell.length_a   1.000
_cell.length_b   1.000
_cell.length_c   1.000
_cell.angle_alpha   90.00
_cell.angle_beta   90.00
_cell.angle_gamma   90.00
#
_symmetry.space_group_name_H-M   'P 1'
#
loop_
_entity.id
_entity.type
_entity.pdbx_description
1 polymer ?
#
loop_
_entity_poly.entity_id
_entity_poly.type
_entity_poly.pdbx_seq_one_letter_code
_entity_poly.pdbx_strand_id
1 'polypeptide(L)'
;MTSEGEPLACMGPRLPLFVRLTATKGARFRALLAWLSWLLDDMGVAGWSDLVSQAVSALVGTLVGGAITVLVARWQTERTITAQTDLALAQEAATSRLARSERERERATVAAIQLLERLATLYAWLPSLPDVSEEIPRLSVHAREECRAALQALRRGMMTDLFAISDTEVRSRYRALVKLVYDAGWRGKGREHPERLVTDVRGYLRFVQSSLEAVIDGAPLPSHVDPPVLERPEADLWIPPQAPEYWGDPAGGS
;
A
#
# COMPACT_ATOMS: atom_id res chain seq x y z
N MET A 1 23.46 5.07 -38.33
CA MET A 1 22.52 3.93 -38.29
C MET A 1 21.26 4.42 -37.62
N THR A 2 20.11 4.22 -38.26
CA THR A 2 18.83 4.89 -37.96
C THR A 2 17.69 3.89 -38.09
N SER A 3 17.17 3.44 -36.94
CA SER A 3 15.95 2.65 -36.68
C SER A 3 15.83 2.60 -35.15
N GLU A 4 14.67 2.69 -34.49
CA GLU A 4 13.29 3.08 -34.84
C GLU A 4 12.67 3.70 -33.55
N GLY A 5 11.51 4.36 -33.50
CA GLY A 5 10.42 4.48 -34.48
C GLY A 5 9.03 4.14 -33.90
N GLU A 6 8.83 4.19 -32.58
CA GLU A 6 7.54 3.84 -31.95
C GLU A 6 6.40 4.79 -32.36
N PRO A 7 5.24 4.27 -32.80
CA PRO A 7 4.12 5.10 -33.24
C PRO A 7 3.26 5.59 -32.07
N LEU A 8 3.10 6.91 -31.98
CA LEU A 8 2.11 7.58 -31.15
C LEU A 8 0.68 7.10 -31.47
N ALA A 9 0.11 6.29 -30.59
CA ALA A 9 -1.27 5.84 -30.71
C ALA A 9 -2.25 7.03 -30.61
N CYS A 10 -2.99 7.29 -31.69
CA CYS A 10 -3.88 8.43 -31.78
C CYS A 10 -5.03 8.35 -30.75
N MET A 11 -5.11 9.33 -29.84
CA MET A 11 -6.31 9.59 -29.05
C MET A 11 -7.45 10.04 -29.98
N GLY A 12 -8.32 9.11 -30.36
CA GLY A 12 -9.56 9.43 -31.06
C GLY A 12 -10.53 10.22 -30.15
N PRO A 13 -11.26 11.23 -30.68
CA PRO A 13 -12.21 11.98 -29.89
C PRO A 13 -13.38 11.07 -29.46
N ARG A 14 -13.53 10.87 -28.15
CA ARG A 14 -14.71 10.21 -27.57
C ARG A 14 -15.93 11.11 -27.78
N LEU A 15 -16.71 10.83 -28.83
CA LEU A 15 -18.03 11.40 -29.04
C LEU A 15 -18.90 11.24 -27.77
N PRO A 16 -19.65 12.27 -27.36
CA PRO A 16 -20.43 12.21 -26.13
C PRO A 16 -21.49 11.10 -26.21
N LEU A 17 -21.54 10.26 -25.17
CA LEU A 17 -22.38 9.07 -25.06
C LEU A 17 -23.87 9.40 -24.81
N PHE A 18 -24.36 10.50 -25.39
CA PHE A 18 -25.69 11.08 -25.16
C PHE A 18 -26.75 10.60 -26.15
N VAL A 19 -26.36 9.99 -27.28
CA VAL A 19 -27.26 9.72 -28.41
C VAL A 19 -27.84 8.29 -28.40
N ARG A 20 -27.24 7.33 -27.69
CA ARG A 20 -27.62 5.90 -27.80
C ARG A 20 -28.71 5.40 -26.84
N LEU A 21 -29.21 6.23 -25.92
CA LEU A 21 -30.27 5.87 -24.95
C LEU A 21 -31.69 6.32 -25.37
N THR A 22 -31.86 6.89 -26.57
CA THR A 22 -33.16 7.36 -27.08
C THR A 22 -33.96 6.27 -27.81
N ALA A 23 -33.33 5.20 -28.28
CA ALA A 23 -33.95 4.20 -29.17
C ALA A 23 -35.13 3.44 -28.53
N THR A 24 -35.00 2.98 -27.29
CA THR A 24 -36.06 2.21 -26.60
C THR A 24 -37.13 3.08 -25.93
N LYS A 25 -36.80 4.31 -25.54
CA LYS A 25 -37.79 5.28 -25.03
C LYS A 25 -38.66 5.88 -26.16
N GLY A 26 -38.12 5.99 -27.38
CA GLY A 26 -38.84 6.50 -28.55
C GLY A 26 -40.09 5.69 -28.92
N ALA A 27 -40.08 4.36 -28.74
CA ALA A 27 -41.23 3.51 -29.05
C ALA A 27 -42.45 3.81 -28.15
N ARG A 28 -42.24 3.94 -26.83
CA ARG A 28 -43.31 4.29 -25.88
C ARG A 28 -43.81 5.72 -26.08
N PHE A 29 -42.92 6.65 -26.42
CA PHE A 29 -43.33 8.04 -26.73
C PHE A 29 -44.18 8.13 -28.00
N ARG A 30 -43.81 7.41 -29.08
CA ARG A 30 -44.63 7.33 -30.31
C ARG A 30 -45.99 6.69 -30.07
N ALA A 31 -46.06 5.60 -29.28
CA ALA A 31 -47.33 4.97 -28.94
C ALA A 31 -48.24 5.91 -28.13
N LEU A 32 -47.68 6.68 -27.20
CA LEU A 32 -48.43 7.65 -26.40
C LEU A 32 -48.91 8.84 -27.25
N LEU A 33 -48.10 9.34 -28.19
CA LEU A 33 -48.53 10.36 -29.16
C LEU A 33 -49.61 9.86 -30.13
N ALA A 34 -49.51 8.62 -30.62
CA ALA A 34 -50.52 8.03 -31.51
C ALA A 34 -51.87 7.86 -30.78
N TRP A 35 -51.84 7.44 -29.51
CA TRP A 35 -53.02 7.36 -28.66
C TRP A 35 -53.66 8.74 -28.40
N LEU A 36 -52.83 9.76 -28.14
CA LEU A 36 -53.30 11.15 -27.94
C LEU A 36 -53.90 11.75 -29.21
N SER A 37 -53.33 11.45 -30.39
CA SER A 37 -53.88 11.86 -31.69
C SER A 37 -55.27 11.24 -31.92
N TRP A 38 -55.39 9.93 -31.69
CA TRP A 38 -56.66 9.22 -31.86
C TRP A 38 -57.75 9.74 -30.92
N LEU A 39 -57.40 10.04 -29.66
CA LEU A 39 -58.32 10.59 -28.67
C LEU A 39 -58.74 12.04 -28.95
N LEU A 40 -57.96 12.79 -29.74
CA LEU A 40 -58.32 14.14 -30.20
C LEU A 40 -59.29 14.09 -31.40
N ASP A 41 -59.12 13.14 -32.32
CA ASP A 41 -60.02 12.97 -33.46
C ASP A 41 -61.43 12.50 -33.04
N ASP A 42 -61.54 11.66 -32.00
CA ASP A 42 -62.80 11.09 -31.51
C ASP A 42 -63.72 12.12 -30.81
N MET A 43 -63.20 13.27 -30.36
CA MET A 43 -63.97 14.27 -29.61
C MET A 43 -64.80 15.28 -30.45
N GLY A 44 -64.89 15.10 -31.77
CA GLY A 44 -66.01 15.62 -32.58
C GLY A 44 -66.32 17.13 -32.52
N VAL A 45 -65.30 18.00 -32.42
CA VAL A 45 -65.49 19.46 -32.21
C VAL A 45 -65.75 20.22 -33.54
N ALA A 46 -66.92 20.00 -34.15
CA ALA A 46 -67.26 20.57 -35.47
C ALA A 46 -68.13 21.85 -35.44
N GLY A 47 -68.45 22.43 -34.28
CA GLY A 47 -69.45 23.51 -34.17
C GLY A 47 -69.21 24.65 -33.18
N TRP A 48 -68.11 24.64 -32.42
CA TRP A 48 -67.77 25.67 -31.41
C TRP A 48 -66.36 26.25 -31.64
N SER A 49 -65.96 26.36 -32.91
CA SER A 49 -64.58 26.17 -33.35
C SER A 49 -63.54 27.16 -32.81
N ASP A 50 -63.87 28.42 -32.52
CA ASP A 50 -62.84 29.46 -32.38
C ASP A 50 -62.56 29.86 -30.92
N LEU A 51 -63.60 30.03 -30.10
CA LEU A 51 -63.42 30.35 -28.66
C LEU A 51 -63.12 29.10 -27.82
N VAL A 52 -63.76 27.97 -28.13
CA VAL A 52 -63.50 26.71 -27.41
C VAL A 52 -62.15 26.14 -27.82
N SER A 53 -61.72 26.24 -29.09
CA SER A 53 -60.37 25.79 -29.46
C SER A 53 -59.27 26.61 -28.80
N GLN A 54 -59.42 27.93 -28.67
CA GLN A 54 -58.44 28.75 -27.96
C GLN A 54 -58.34 28.34 -26.48
N ALA A 55 -59.47 28.22 -25.77
CA ALA A 55 -59.49 27.78 -24.38
C ALA A 55 -58.95 26.34 -24.19
N VAL A 56 -59.35 25.40 -25.05
CA VAL A 56 -58.89 24.00 -25.01
C VAL A 56 -57.40 23.91 -25.36
N SER A 57 -56.92 24.67 -26.34
CA SER A 57 -55.49 24.67 -26.71
C SER A 57 -54.59 25.16 -25.56
N ALA A 58 -55.02 26.18 -24.80
CA ALA A 58 -54.32 26.64 -23.61
C ALA A 58 -54.33 25.58 -22.48
N LEU A 59 -55.45 24.88 -22.29
CA LEU A 59 -55.58 23.84 -21.26
C LEU A 59 -54.75 22.60 -21.61
N VAL A 60 -54.79 22.15 -22.87
CA VAL A 60 -53.94 21.06 -23.41
C VAL A 60 -52.46 21.46 -23.34
N GLY A 61 -52.09 22.68 -23.72
CA GLY A 61 -50.73 23.19 -23.60
C GLY A 61 -50.23 23.18 -22.15
N THR A 62 -51.10 23.52 -21.19
CA THR A 62 -50.79 23.47 -19.76
C THR A 62 -50.61 22.03 -19.25
N LEU A 63 -51.48 21.10 -19.67
CA LEU A 63 -51.37 19.68 -19.31
C LEU A 63 -50.12 19.02 -19.91
N VAL A 64 -49.82 19.28 -21.18
CA VAL A 64 -48.61 18.79 -21.86
C VAL A 64 -47.35 19.39 -21.23
N GLY A 65 -47.36 20.70 -20.93
CA GLY A 65 -46.28 21.37 -20.20
C GLY A 65 -46.04 20.76 -18.82
N GLY A 66 -47.11 20.53 -18.05
CA GLY A 66 -47.05 19.87 -16.74
C GLY A 66 -46.54 18.42 -16.80
N ALA A 67 -46.95 17.65 -17.82
CA ALA A 67 -46.44 16.30 -18.02
C ALA A 67 -44.93 16.30 -18.37
N ILE A 68 -44.47 17.24 -19.20
CA ILE A 68 -43.06 17.39 -19.55
C ILE A 68 -42.23 17.79 -18.32
N THR A 69 -42.67 18.75 -17.51
CA THR A 69 -41.92 19.17 -16.31
C THR A 69 -41.82 18.04 -15.28
N VAL A 70 -42.89 17.28 -15.05
CA VAL A 70 -42.86 16.09 -14.17
C VAL A 70 -41.90 15.02 -14.69
N LEU A 71 -41.87 14.76 -16.00
CA LEU A 71 -40.94 13.79 -16.61
C LEU A 71 -39.47 14.24 -16.52
N VAL A 72 -39.19 15.53 -16.74
CA VAL A 72 -37.83 16.10 -16.60
C VAL A 72 -37.39 16.06 -15.14
N ALA A 73 -38.24 16.49 -14.20
CA ALA A 73 -37.95 16.44 -12.77
C ALA A 73 -37.66 15.01 -12.31
N ARG A 74 -38.49 14.03 -12.72
CA ARG A 74 -38.25 12.61 -12.43
C ARG A 74 -36.91 12.13 -12.97
N TRP A 75 -36.55 12.46 -14.21
CA TRP A 75 -35.28 12.06 -14.80
C TRP A 75 -34.06 12.70 -14.10
N GLN A 76 -34.16 13.97 -13.70
CA GLN A 76 -33.13 14.65 -12.91
C GLN A 76 -32.98 14.02 -11.52
N THR A 77 -34.07 13.62 -10.88
CA THR A 77 -34.05 12.90 -9.59
C THR A 77 -33.44 11.51 -9.73
N GLU A 78 -33.87 10.70 -10.72
CA GLU A 78 -33.28 9.38 -11.00
C GLU A 78 -31.76 9.49 -11.23
N ARG A 79 -31.31 10.50 -12.00
CA ARG A 79 -29.88 10.75 -12.26
C ARG A 79 -29.12 11.21 -11.01
N THR A 80 -29.72 12.07 -10.19
CA THR A 80 -29.11 12.55 -8.93
C THR A 80 -28.95 11.40 -7.94
N ILE A 81 -29.97 10.54 -7.80
CA ILE A 81 -29.91 9.36 -6.94
C ILE A 81 -28.77 8.43 -7.38
N THR A 82 -28.66 8.11 -8.68
CA THR A 82 -27.56 7.25 -9.16
C THR A 82 -26.18 7.86 -8.93
N ALA A 83 -26.02 9.17 -9.12
CA ALA A 83 -24.75 9.84 -8.86
C ALA A 83 -24.40 9.85 -7.35
N GLN A 84 -25.40 9.96 -6.47
CA GLN A 84 -25.22 9.89 -5.02
C GLN A 84 -24.87 8.47 -4.56
N THR A 85 -25.50 7.42 -5.12
CA THR A 85 -25.15 6.03 -4.79
C THR A 85 -23.73 5.68 -5.25
N ASP A 86 -23.34 6.09 -6.46
CA ASP A 86 -22.00 5.85 -6.98
C ASP A 86 -20.92 6.56 -6.13
N LEU A 87 -21.20 7.79 -5.70
CA LEU A 87 -20.32 8.55 -4.83
C LEU A 87 -20.22 7.95 -3.42
N ALA A 88 -21.32 7.48 -2.84
CA ALA A 88 -21.31 6.81 -1.53
C ALA A 88 -20.51 5.51 -1.58
N LEU A 89 -20.69 4.69 -2.62
CA LEU A 89 -19.91 3.46 -2.84
C LEU A 89 -18.42 3.75 -3.06
N ALA A 90 -18.09 4.82 -3.79
CA ALA A 90 -16.70 5.25 -3.98
C ALA A 90 -16.05 5.73 -2.67
N GLN A 91 -16.80 6.44 -1.82
CA GLN A 91 -16.35 6.86 -0.50
C GLN A 91 -16.13 5.66 0.44
N GLU A 92 -17.06 4.70 0.49
CA GLU A 92 -16.91 3.46 1.27
C GLU A 92 -15.72 2.62 0.78
N ALA A 93 -15.52 2.53 -0.53
CA ALA A 93 -14.34 1.88 -1.10
C ALA A 93 -13.04 2.59 -0.70
N ALA A 94 -13.02 3.93 -0.66
CA ALA A 94 -11.86 4.70 -0.24
C ALA A 94 -11.55 4.56 1.27
N THR A 95 -12.56 4.70 2.14
CA THR A 95 -12.37 4.54 3.60
C THR A 95 -11.95 3.11 3.96
N SER A 96 -12.51 2.09 3.29
CA SER A 96 -12.11 0.69 3.50
C SER A 96 -10.68 0.39 3.05
N ARG A 97 -10.11 1.16 2.11
CA ARG A 97 -8.69 1.06 1.72
C ARG A 97 -7.78 1.73 2.75
N LEU A 98 -8.13 2.94 3.19
CA LEU A 98 -7.39 3.66 4.24
C LEU A 98 -7.30 2.82 5.53
N ALA A 99 -8.45 2.31 6.01
CA ALA A 99 -8.52 1.45 7.19
C ALA A 99 -7.78 0.10 7.04
N ARG A 100 -7.49 -0.36 5.82
CA ARG A 100 -6.59 -1.51 5.59
C ARG A 100 -5.13 -1.08 5.70
N SER A 101 -4.74 0.00 5.02
CA SER A 101 -3.35 0.51 5.08
C SER A 101 -2.94 0.93 6.49
N GLU A 102 -3.85 1.48 7.29
CA GLU A 102 -3.61 1.82 8.69
C GLU A 102 -3.33 0.55 9.51
N ARG A 103 -4.18 -0.47 9.43
CA ARG A 103 -3.99 -1.76 10.12
C ARG A 103 -2.74 -2.52 9.66
N GLU A 104 -2.38 -2.41 8.37
CA GLU A 104 -1.14 -2.97 7.84
C GLU A 104 0.08 -2.24 8.41
N ARG A 105 0.03 -0.90 8.49
CA ARG A 105 1.07 -0.09 9.14
C ARG A 105 1.19 -0.41 10.64
N GLU A 106 0.08 -0.44 11.38
CA GLU A 106 0.06 -0.81 12.80
C GLU A 106 0.72 -2.17 13.06
N ARG A 107 0.38 -3.19 12.27
CA ARG A 107 0.99 -4.53 12.37
C ARG A 107 2.48 -4.50 12.04
N ALA A 108 2.90 -3.76 11.02
CA ALA A 108 4.30 -3.61 10.66
C ALA A 108 5.09 -2.88 11.77
N THR A 109 4.52 -1.83 12.37
CA THR A 109 5.10 -1.10 13.50
C THR A 109 5.26 -2.00 14.73
N VAL A 110 4.21 -2.74 15.13
CA VAL A 110 4.27 -3.68 16.27
C VAL A 110 5.32 -4.77 16.03
N ALA A 111 5.37 -5.32 14.82
CA ALA A 111 6.38 -6.31 14.46
C ALA A 111 7.81 -5.72 14.48
N ALA A 112 8.00 -4.51 13.95
CA ALA A 112 9.30 -3.84 13.96
C ALA A 112 9.81 -3.60 15.39
N ILE A 113 8.95 -3.16 16.32
CA ILE A 113 9.27 -3.01 17.75
C ILE A 113 9.72 -4.35 18.35
N GLN A 114 8.96 -5.42 18.16
CA GLN A 114 9.31 -6.76 18.66
C GLN A 114 10.63 -7.30 18.05
N LEU A 115 10.95 -6.94 16.80
CA LEU A 115 12.23 -7.29 16.19
C LEU A 115 13.38 -6.45 16.79
N LEU A 116 13.17 -5.16 17.04
CA LEU A 116 14.14 -4.27 17.70
C LEU A 116 14.48 -4.73 19.13
N GLU A 117 13.49 -5.13 19.94
CA GLU A 117 13.70 -5.66 21.29
C GLU A 117 14.66 -6.86 21.29
N ARG A 118 14.50 -7.79 20.34
CA ARG A 118 15.37 -8.96 20.19
C ARG A 118 16.76 -8.60 19.66
N LEU A 119 16.86 -7.57 18.82
CA LEU A 119 18.16 -7.03 18.37
C LEU A 119 18.91 -6.37 19.53
N ALA A 120 18.22 -5.65 20.41
CA ALA A 120 18.80 -5.11 21.64
C ALA A 120 19.29 -6.22 22.58
N THR A 121 18.53 -7.32 22.73
CA THR A 121 18.99 -8.50 23.48
C THR A 121 20.27 -9.11 22.88
N LEU A 122 20.35 -9.28 21.54
CA LEU A 122 21.59 -9.75 20.92
C LEU A 122 22.74 -8.76 21.14
N TYR A 123 22.49 -7.45 20.99
CA TYR A 123 23.52 -6.42 21.11
C TYR A 123 24.24 -6.48 22.47
N ALA A 124 23.50 -6.71 23.55
CA ALA A 124 24.06 -6.88 24.90
C ALA A 124 24.99 -8.11 25.02
N TRP A 125 24.65 -9.22 24.35
CA TRP A 125 25.40 -10.49 24.41
C TRP A 125 26.37 -10.70 23.24
N LEU A 126 26.53 -9.69 22.37
CA LEU A 126 27.33 -9.78 21.17
C LEU A 126 28.83 -10.09 21.41
N PRO A 127 29.49 -9.62 22.50
CA PRO A 127 30.87 -10.01 22.80
C PRO A 127 31.06 -11.52 22.99
N SER A 128 30.01 -12.26 23.37
CA SER A 128 30.02 -13.72 23.52
C SER A 128 29.67 -14.49 22.24
N LEU A 129 29.43 -13.81 21.12
CA LEU A 129 29.14 -14.45 19.83
C LEU A 129 30.24 -15.44 19.36
N PRO A 130 31.55 -15.16 19.50
CA PRO A 130 32.60 -16.11 19.11
C PRO A 130 32.61 -17.38 19.99
N ASP A 131 32.16 -17.29 21.24
CA ASP A 131 32.16 -18.40 22.19
C ASP A 131 31.05 -19.44 21.90
N VAL A 132 30.07 -19.15 21.03
CA VAL A 132 28.89 -20.01 20.86
C VAL A 132 29.20 -21.33 20.15
N SER A 133 30.19 -21.37 19.26
CA SER A 133 30.70 -22.59 18.64
C SER A 133 31.79 -23.30 19.44
N GLU A 134 32.33 -22.67 20.48
CA GLU A 134 33.45 -23.19 21.25
C GLU A 134 32.98 -24.14 22.36
N GLU A 135 33.70 -25.25 22.52
CA GLU A 135 33.45 -26.23 23.59
C GLU A 135 33.65 -25.57 24.98
N ILE A 136 34.76 -24.84 25.13
CA ILE A 136 35.13 -24.07 26.30
C ILE A 136 35.02 -22.57 25.96
N PRO A 137 34.05 -21.82 26.52
CA PRO A 137 33.88 -20.39 26.24
C PRO A 137 35.00 -19.56 26.89
N ARG A 138 35.42 -18.47 26.23
CA ARG A 138 36.47 -17.57 26.70
C ARG A 138 35.97 -16.60 27.76
N LEU A 139 34.73 -16.12 27.65
CA LEU A 139 34.15 -15.15 28.58
C LEU A 139 33.45 -15.83 29.77
N SER A 140 32.33 -16.52 29.52
CA SER A 140 31.65 -17.33 30.53
C SER A 140 30.62 -18.27 29.90
N VAL A 141 30.30 -19.36 30.60
CA VAL A 141 29.22 -20.29 30.20
C VAL A 141 27.87 -19.58 30.16
N HIS A 142 27.57 -18.72 31.15
CA HIS A 142 26.30 -18.00 31.21
C HIS A 142 26.12 -17.06 30.00
N ALA A 143 27.11 -16.22 29.69
CA ALA A 143 27.03 -15.29 28.57
C ALA A 143 26.95 -16.01 27.21
N ARG A 144 27.58 -17.20 27.08
CA ARG A 144 27.40 -18.07 25.90
C ARG A 144 25.94 -18.52 25.74
N GLU A 145 25.31 -19.03 26.80
CA GLU A 145 23.92 -19.51 26.71
C GLU A 145 22.91 -18.35 26.54
N GLU A 146 23.17 -17.17 27.10
CA GLU A 146 22.36 -15.96 26.85
C GLU A 146 22.47 -15.47 25.41
N CYS A 147 23.69 -15.43 24.86
CA CYS A 147 23.93 -15.16 23.44
C CYS A 147 23.19 -16.19 22.56
N ARG A 148 23.19 -17.46 22.99
CA ARG A 148 22.46 -18.55 22.33
C ARG A 148 20.94 -18.33 22.33
N ALA A 149 20.38 -17.92 23.46
CA ALA A 149 18.96 -17.60 23.62
C ALA A 149 18.56 -16.39 22.76
N ALA A 150 19.38 -15.34 22.72
CA ALA A 150 19.17 -14.16 21.88
C ALA A 150 19.14 -14.52 20.38
N LEU A 151 20.04 -15.39 19.93
CA LEU A 151 20.14 -15.80 18.53
C LEU A 151 19.00 -16.75 18.11
N GLN A 152 18.53 -17.59 19.04
CA GLN A 152 17.27 -18.32 18.87
C GLN A 152 16.05 -17.39 18.86
N ALA A 153 16.05 -16.29 19.63
CA ALA A 153 14.98 -15.31 19.61
C ALA A 153 14.92 -14.56 18.26
N LEU A 154 16.05 -14.13 17.70
CA LEU A 154 16.10 -13.53 16.36
C LEU A 154 15.63 -14.49 15.27
N ARG A 155 16.05 -15.75 15.31
CA ARG A 155 15.56 -16.77 14.37
C ARG A 155 14.05 -16.99 14.49
N ARG A 156 13.46 -16.90 15.69
CA ARG A 156 12.01 -16.94 15.89
C ARG A 156 11.32 -15.70 15.30
N GLY A 157 11.83 -14.50 15.57
CA GLY A 157 11.30 -13.25 14.99
C GLY A 157 11.30 -13.24 13.45
N MET A 158 12.32 -13.83 12.83
CA MET A 158 12.37 -14.06 11.36
C MET A 158 11.21 -14.95 10.85
N MET A 159 10.72 -15.87 11.67
CA MET A 159 9.67 -16.83 11.33
C MET A 159 8.27 -16.35 11.69
N THR A 160 8.12 -15.47 12.68
CA THR A 160 6.81 -14.99 13.16
C THR A 160 6.49 -13.58 12.67
N ASP A 161 7.30 -12.59 13.03
CA ASP A 161 6.89 -11.18 12.97
C ASP A 161 7.38 -10.51 11.68
N LEU A 162 8.48 -11.00 11.11
CA LEU A 162 9.05 -10.48 9.88
C LEU A 162 8.09 -10.54 8.68
N PHE A 163 7.07 -11.39 8.72
CA PHE A 163 6.02 -11.47 7.70
C PHE A 163 4.95 -10.36 7.80
N ALA A 164 4.82 -9.70 8.95
CA ALA A 164 3.91 -8.56 9.11
C ALA A 164 4.47 -7.26 8.51
N ILE A 165 5.78 -7.18 8.31
CA ILE A 165 6.42 -6.10 7.56
C ILE A 165 6.25 -6.38 6.06
N SER A 166 5.50 -5.53 5.36
CA SER A 166 5.19 -5.69 3.92
C SER A 166 6.41 -5.47 3.01
N ASP A 167 7.32 -4.60 3.42
CA ASP A 167 8.52 -4.22 2.69
C ASP A 167 9.48 -5.40 2.42
N THR A 168 9.88 -5.57 1.16
CA THR A 168 10.78 -6.67 0.75
C THR A 168 12.22 -6.50 1.19
N GLU A 169 12.70 -5.26 1.26
CA GLU A 169 14.08 -4.91 1.49
C GLU A 169 14.44 -5.02 2.97
N VAL A 170 13.57 -4.51 3.87
CA VAL A 170 13.69 -4.72 5.32
C VAL A 170 13.72 -6.22 5.65
N ARG A 171 12.84 -7.02 5.02
CA ARG A 171 12.86 -8.49 5.18
C ARG A 171 14.15 -9.12 4.66
N SER A 172 14.72 -8.62 3.58
CA SER A 172 16.01 -9.09 3.05
C SER A 172 17.15 -8.81 4.04
N ARG A 173 17.25 -7.56 4.52
CA ARG A 173 18.28 -7.11 5.47
C ARG A 173 18.23 -7.90 6.79
N TYR A 174 17.04 -8.11 7.35
CA TYR A 174 16.89 -8.92 8.57
C TYR A 174 17.30 -10.39 8.35
N ARG A 175 16.92 -11.01 7.23
CA ARG A 175 17.35 -12.38 6.87
C ARG A 175 18.87 -12.47 6.68
N ALA A 176 19.47 -11.47 6.05
CA ALA A 176 20.92 -11.36 5.92
C ALA A 176 21.61 -11.26 7.28
N LEU A 177 21.06 -10.50 8.24
CA LEU A 177 21.58 -10.44 9.61
C LEU A 177 21.45 -11.79 10.33
N VAL A 178 20.28 -12.43 10.26
CA VAL A 178 20.08 -13.77 10.87
C VAL A 178 21.04 -14.81 10.28
N LYS A 179 21.32 -14.74 8.97
CA LYS A 179 22.35 -15.57 8.33
C LYS A 179 23.74 -15.23 8.84
N LEU A 180 24.09 -13.94 8.91
CA LEU A 180 25.40 -13.45 9.35
C LEU A 180 25.73 -13.92 10.77
N VAL A 181 24.82 -13.73 11.72
CA VAL A 181 25.03 -14.13 13.13
C VAL A 181 25.05 -15.65 13.32
N TYR A 182 24.35 -16.40 12.48
CA TYR A 182 24.41 -17.86 12.47
C TYR A 182 25.73 -18.38 11.90
N ASP A 183 26.18 -17.83 10.77
CA ASP A 183 27.47 -18.15 10.17
C ASP A 183 28.64 -17.78 11.12
N ALA A 184 28.53 -16.65 11.84
CA ALA A 184 29.47 -16.25 12.88
C ALA A 184 29.49 -17.22 14.08
N GLY A 185 28.35 -17.38 14.77
CA GLY A 185 28.30 -18.07 16.07
C GLY A 185 28.17 -19.59 16.03
N TRP A 186 27.56 -20.18 14.98
CA TRP A 186 27.32 -21.65 14.89
C TRP A 186 28.31 -22.33 13.96
N ARG A 187 28.79 -21.63 12.94
CA ARG A 187 29.80 -22.13 12.00
C ARG A 187 31.21 -21.62 12.29
N GLY A 188 31.38 -20.71 13.25
CA GLY A 188 32.68 -20.17 13.64
C GLY A 188 33.38 -19.36 12.55
N LYS A 189 32.63 -18.80 11.59
CA LYS A 189 33.24 -18.01 10.50
C LYS A 189 33.81 -16.69 11.03
N GLY A 190 35.02 -16.35 10.57
CA GLY A 190 35.73 -15.15 11.01
C GLY A 190 36.34 -15.24 12.42
N ARG A 191 36.32 -16.42 13.07
CA ARG A 191 36.84 -16.64 14.43
C ARG A 191 38.33 -16.32 14.63
N GLU A 192 39.08 -16.23 13.53
CA GLU A 192 40.50 -15.83 13.51
C GLU A 192 40.68 -14.37 13.97
N HIS A 193 39.66 -13.53 13.79
CA HIS A 193 39.64 -12.13 14.17
C HIS A 193 38.36 -11.79 14.96
N PRO A 194 38.22 -12.26 16.22
CA PRO A 194 36.96 -12.18 16.97
C PRO A 194 36.51 -10.74 17.24
N GLU A 195 37.45 -9.79 17.43
CA GLU A 195 37.15 -8.37 17.62
C GLU A 195 36.57 -7.72 16.35
N ARG A 196 37.15 -8.03 15.19
CA ARG A 196 36.62 -7.64 13.86
C ARG A 196 35.24 -8.25 13.64
N LEU A 197 35.07 -9.54 13.95
CA LEU A 197 33.79 -10.26 13.83
C LEU A 197 32.68 -9.60 14.67
N VAL A 198 32.94 -9.30 15.94
CA VAL A 198 31.99 -8.62 16.83
C VAL A 198 31.66 -7.22 16.31
N THR A 199 32.66 -6.49 15.78
CA THR A 199 32.49 -5.13 15.26
C THR A 199 31.69 -5.08 13.95
N ASP A 200 31.98 -5.97 13.01
CA ASP A 200 31.24 -6.14 11.75
C ASP A 200 29.77 -6.46 11.99
N VAL A 201 29.51 -7.44 12.87
CA VAL A 201 28.14 -7.84 13.22
C VAL A 201 27.43 -6.70 13.96
N ARG A 202 28.12 -5.95 14.83
CA ARG A 202 27.57 -4.76 15.51
C ARG A 202 27.16 -3.68 14.51
N GLY A 203 28.02 -3.40 13.52
CA GLY A 203 27.73 -2.46 12.45
C GLY A 203 26.50 -2.86 11.64
N TYR A 204 26.45 -4.13 11.19
CA TYR A 204 25.30 -4.60 10.40
C TYR A 204 24.00 -4.68 11.21
N LEU A 205 24.10 -5.02 12.51
CA LEU A 205 22.97 -4.98 13.45
C LEU A 205 22.40 -3.56 13.56
N ARG A 206 23.23 -2.52 13.72
CA ARG A 206 22.79 -1.11 13.71
C ARG A 206 22.12 -0.71 12.39
N PHE A 207 22.67 -1.13 11.25
CA PHE A 207 22.05 -0.90 9.93
C PHE A 207 20.65 -1.52 9.80
N VAL A 208 20.44 -2.72 10.37
CA VAL A 208 19.11 -3.34 10.45
C VAL A 208 18.20 -2.62 11.46
N GLN A 209 18.72 -2.11 12.59
CA GLN A 209 17.95 -1.30 13.53
C GLN A 209 17.34 -0.07 12.84
N SER A 210 18.14 0.75 12.14
CA SER A 210 17.58 1.92 11.42
C SER A 210 16.69 1.56 10.24
N SER A 211 16.84 0.37 9.66
CA SER A 211 15.87 -0.13 8.67
C SER A 211 14.51 -0.48 9.30
N LEU A 212 14.46 -0.87 10.59
CA LEU A 212 13.23 -1.14 11.33
C LEU A 212 12.64 0.14 11.97
N GLU A 213 13.47 1.06 12.45
CA GLU A 213 13.07 2.39 12.92
C GLU A 213 12.35 3.16 11.78
N ALA A 214 12.90 3.12 10.56
CA ALA A 214 12.25 3.72 9.40
C ALA A 214 10.86 3.13 9.10
N VAL A 215 10.60 1.85 9.39
CA VAL A 215 9.26 1.22 9.28
C VAL A 215 8.29 1.75 10.35
N ILE A 216 8.78 2.02 11.56
CA ILE A 216 7.98 2.60 12.65
C ILE A 216 7.57 4.04 12.29
N ASP A 217 8.54 4.86 11.93
CA ASP A 217 8.33 6.27 11.57
C ASP A 217 7.60 6.45 10.22
N GLY A 218 7.66 5.43 9.35
CA GLY A 218 7.24 5.55 7.95
C GLY A 218 8.16 6.45 7.13
N ALA A 219 9.44 6.51 7.53
CA ALA A 219 10.50 7.23 6.86
C ALA A 219 11.00 6.45 5.63
N PRO A 220 11.67 7.11 4.66
CA PRO A 220 12.39 6.39 3.61
C PRO A 220 13.45 5.46 4.21
N LEU A 221 13.59 4.24 3.68
CA LEU A 221 14.64 3.33 4.10
C LEU A 221 16.03 3.89 3.75
N PRO A 222 17.06 3.64 4.58
CA PRO A 222 18.44 3.93 4.19
C PRO A 222 18.82 3.08 2.97
N SER A 223 19.81 3.50 2.18
CA SER A 223 20.22 2.77 0.96
C SER A 223 20.58 1.29 1.21
N HIS A 224 20.43 0.44 0.18
CA HIS A 224 20.89 -0.96 0.28
C HIS A 224 22.39 -1.04 0.54
N VAL A 225 22.78 -1.92 1.46
CA VAL A 225 24.19 -2.25 1.75
C VAL A 225 24.28 -3.75 1.95
N ASP A 226 25.26 -4.39 1.31
CA ASP A 226 25.50 -5.82 1.48
C ASP A 226 26.12 -6.15 2.85
N PRO A 227 25.78 -7.31 3.44
CA PRO A 227 26.29 -7.73 4.73
C PRO A 227 27.81 -7.98 4.71
N PRO A 228 28.52 -7.80 5.84
CA PRO A 228 29.94 -8.06 5.94
C PRO A 228 30.31 -9.49 5.56
N VAL A 229 31.37 -9.63 4.76
CA VAL A 229 32.00 -10.92 4.47
C VAL A 229 32.94 -11.29 5.61
N LEU A 230 32.58 -12.32 6.37
CA LEU A 230 33.29 -12.74 7.60
C LEU A 230 34.71 -13.29 7.34
N GLU A 231 34.90 -13.92 6.18
CA GLU A 231 36.13 -14.61 5.77
C GLU A 231 37.04 -13.71 4.91
N ARG A 232 36.87 -12.38 4.95
CA ARG A 232 37.73 -11.46 4.19
C ARG A 232 39.16 -11.39 4.76
N PRO A 233 40.20 -11.27 3.92
CA PRO A 233 41.59 -11.16 4.36
C PRO A 233 41.92 -9.77 4.93
N GLU A 234 41.14 -8.75 4.57
CA GLU A 234 41.34 -7.35 4.97
C GLU A 234 41.02 -7.14 6.46
N ALA A 235 41.86 -6.36 7.15
CA ALA A 235 41.64 -5.98 8.54
C ALA A 235 40.55 -4.91 8.72
N ASP A 236 40.20 -4.22 7.63
CA ASP A 236 39.26 -3.09 7.62
C ASP A 236 37.89 -3.47 8.20
N LEU A 237 37.37 -2.61 9.08
CA LEU A 237 36.07 -2.79 9.74
C LEU A 237 34.93 -2.51 8.77
N TRP A 238 33.86 -3.31 8.83
CA TRP A 238 32.65 -3.03 8.06
C TRP A 238 31.93 -1.82 8.66
N ILE A 239 31.76 -0.77 7.85
CA ILE A 239 31.03 0.45 8.20
C ILE A 239 29.96 0.65 7.12
N PRO A 240 28.68 0.89 7.48
CA PRO A 240 27.66 1.17 6.48
C PRO A 240 27.96 2.51 5.78
N PRO A 241 27.93 2.60 4.44
CA PRO A 241 28.26 3.83 3.69
C PRO A 241 27.43 5.07 4.05
N GLN A 242 26.26 4.88 4.66
CA GLN A 242 25.36 5.94 5.12
C GLN A 242 25.15 5.89 6.65
N ALA A 243 26.17 5.49 7.41
CA ALA A 243 26.17 5.63 8.86
C ALA A 243 25.91 7.10 9.24
N PRO A 244 24.90 7.41 10.06
CA PRO A 244 24.79 8.73 10.67
C PRO A 244 26.07 9.08 11.45
N GLU A 245 26.48 10.35 11.46
CA GLU A 245 27.76 10.75 12.08
C GLU A 245 27.89 10.31 13.55
N TYR A 246 26.77 10.30 14.30
CA TYR A 246 26.72 9.84 15.69
C TYR A 246 26.96 8.32 15.88
N TRP A 247 27.00 7.51 14.83
CA TRP A 247 27.41 6.09 14.92
C TRP A 247 28.93 5.91 15.05
N GLY A 248 29.71 6.90 14.59
CA GLY A 248 31.17 6.93 14.72
C GLY A 248 31.67 7.43 16.08
N ASP A 249 30.79 7.53 17.09
CA ASP A 249 31.13 8.09 18.40
C ASP A 249 32.38 7.42 19.02
N PRO A 250 33.47 8.17 19.25
CA PRO A 250 34.72 7.66 19.81
C PRO A 250 34.61 7.20 21.28
N ALA A 251 33.45 7.31 21.94
CA ALA A 251 33.18 6.75 23.26
C ALA A 251 33.38 5.22 23.38
N GLY A 252 33.65 4.52 22.28
CA GLY A 252 34.15 3.13 22.28
C GLY A 252 35.60 2.97 22.75
N GLY A 253 36.35 4.05 22.98
CA GLY A 253 37.68 4.03 23.57
C GLY A 253 37.65 4.12 25.10
N SER A 254 37.57 2.99 25.80
CA SER A 254 37.77 2.84 27.25
C SER A 254 38.18 1.42 27.60
#